data_AF-A0A7H4PJW8-F1
#
_entry.id   AF-A0A7H4PJW8-F1
#
_cell.length_a   1.000
_cell.length_b   1.000
_cell.length_c   1.000
_cell.angle_alpha   90.00
_cell.angle_beta   90.00
_cell.angle_gamma   90.00
#
_symmetry.space_group_name_H-M   'P 1'
#
loop_
_entity.id
_entity.type
_entity.pdbx_description
1 polymer ?
#
loop_
_entity_poly.entity_id
_entity_poly.type
_entity_poly.pdbx_seq_one_letter_code
_entity_poly.pdbx_strand_id
1 'polypeptide(L)'
;MIKEETIEWARGDSLNEFAYDPWSATQFALSVAAEGVPIVEVPQTVKNLSEAMKEVEAKIYAGRFHHDGNPVMTWMMSNVTVKPDKNENIFPNKATPENKIDGPVAMFIAMSRLLVNGGEPETTLSDHLESHGVRSL
;
A
#
# COMPACT_ATOMS: atom_id res chain seq x y z
N MET A 1 -9.72 20.23 6.96
CA MET A 1 -8.89 19.31 7.77
C MET A 1 -8.48 18.07 6.96
N ILE A 2 -9.22 16.95 6.95
CA ILE A 2 -8.75 15.70 6.28
C ILE A 2 -8.47 15.87 4.77
N LYS A 3 -9.36 16.56 4.02
CA LYS A 3 -9.16 16.80 2.58
C LYS A 3 -7.89 17.62 2.32
N GLU A 4 -7.70 18.70 3.08
CA GLU A 4 -6.56 19.62 2.92
C GLU A 4 -5.24 18.92 3.24
N GLU A 5 -5.19 18.16 4.34
CA GLU A 5 -4.01 17.36 4.72
C GLU A 5 -3.69 16.30 3.66
N THR A 6 -4.72 15.64 3.11
CA THR A 6 -4.54 14.64 2.04
C THR A 6 -3.92 15.28 0.80
N ILE A 7 -4.37 16.48 0.42
CA ILE A 7 -3.82 17.22 -0.73
C ILE A 7 -2.39 17.66 -0.43
N GLU A 8 -2.11 18.12 0.78
CA GLU A 8 -0.76 18.50 1.18
C GLU A 8 0.22 17.32 1.08
N TRP A 9 -0.17 16.14 1.58
CA TRP A 9 0.63 14.92 1.42
C TRP A 9 0.77 14.50 -0.04
N ALA A 10 -0.29 14.66 -0.84
CA ALA A 10 -0.28 14.32 -2.25
C ALA A 10 0.57 15.26 -3.13
N ARG A 11 0.98 16.42 -2.62
CA ARG A 11 1.91 17.33 -3.31
C ARG A 11 3.37 16.90 -3.20
N GLY A 12 3.71 15.91 -2.38
CA GLY A 12 5.06 15.38 -2.33
C GLY A 12 5.46 14.70 -3.64
N ASP A 13 6.73 14.82 -4.03
CA ASP A 13 7.25 14.32 -5.32
C ASP A 13 7.20 12.78 -5.47
N SER A 14 6.88 12.05 -4.40
CA SER A 14 6.93 10.59 -4.34
C SER A 14 5.55 9.90 -4.48
N LEU A 15 4.45 10.65 -4.69
CA LEU A 15 3.13 10.05 -4.83
C LEU A 15 2.83 9.70 -6.29
N ASN A 16 2.79 8.40 -6.59
CA ASN A 16 2.33 7.92 -7.90
C ASN A 16 0.79 7.89 -7.99
N GLU A 17 0.13 7.31 -6.99
CA GLU A 17 -1.31 7.08 -6.97
C GLU A 17 -1.85 7.16 -5.53
N PHE A 18 -3.05 7.70 -5.37
CA PHE A 18 -3.81 7.68 -4.12
C PHE A 18 -4.91 6.62 -4.19
N ALA A 19 -4.69 5.48 -3.54
CA ALA A 19 -5.64 4.38 -3.55
C ALA A 19 -6.61 4.40 -2.38
N TYR A 20 -7.87 4.04 -2.64
CA TYR A 20 -8.92 4.07 -1.63
C TYR A 20 -9.98 2.98 -1.86
N ASP A 21 -10.65 2.57 -0.78
CA ASP A 21 -11.83 1.71 -0.85
C ASP A 21 -13.08 2.56 -1.14
N PRO A 22 -13.86 2.27 -2.20
CA PRO A 22 -14.99 3.11 -2.59
C PRO A 22 -16.14 3.12 -1.58
N TRP A 23 -16.25 2.12 -0.70
CA TRP A 23 -17.36 2.04 0.25
C TRP A 23 -17.38 3.27 1.18
N SER A 24 -18.43 4.09 1.06
CA SER A 24 -18.63 5.33 1.83
C SER A 24 -17.59 6.44 1.63
N ALA A 25 -16.63 6.30 0.70
CA ALA A 25 -15.57 7.28 0.46
C ALA A 25 -15.58 7.93 -0.93
N THR A 26 -16.44 7.50 -1.85
CA THR A 26 -16.47 8.00 -3.24
C THR A 26 -16.54 9.52 -3.35
N GLN A 27 -17.42 10.18 -2.58
CA GLN A 27 -17.57 11.64 -2.65
C GLN A 27 -16.29 12.37 -2.18
N PHE A 28 -15.63 11.84 -1.15
CA PHE A 28 -14.35 12.37 -0.68
C PHE A 28 -13.26 12.21 -1.75
N ALA A 29 -13.14 11.01 -2.33
CA ALA A 29 -12.15 10.74 -3.38
C ALA A 29 -12.35 11.62 -4.62
N LEU A 30 -13.60 11.80 -5.08
CA LEU A 30 -13.91 12.72 -6.18
C LEU A 30 -13.50 14.16 -5.86
N SER A 31 -13.69 14.60 -4.61
CA SER A 31 -13.27 15.94 -4.18
C SER A 31 -11.75 16.11 -4.16
N VAL A 32 -11.00 15.04 -3.89
CA VAL A 32 -9.53 15.01 -3.91
C VAL A 32 -9.01 14.94 -5.35
N ALA A 33 -9.65 14.15 -6.21
CA ALA A 33 -9.34 14.08 -7.64
C ALA A 33 -9.56 15.41 -8.38
N ALA A 34 -10.56 16.19 -7.97
CA ALA A 34 -10.81 17.52 -8.51
C ALA A 34 -9.64 18.50 -8.30
N GLU A 35 -8.74 18.20 -7.35
CA GLU A 35 -7.53 18.97 -7.05
C GLU A 35 -6.29 18.45 -7.80
N GLY A 36 -6.47 17.49 -8.72
CA GLY A 36 -5.42 16.93 -9.56
C GLY A 36 -4.70 15.70 -8.98
N VAL A 37 -5.15 15.16 -7.85
CA VAL A 37 -4.54 13.96 -7.25
C VAL A 37 -4.96 12.70 -8.04
N PRO A 38 -4.01 11.85 -8.46
CA PRO A 38 -4.32 10.62 -9.21
C PRO A 38 -4.96 9.57 -8.29
N ILE A 39 -6.30 9.50 -8.25
CA ILE A 39 -7.02 8.54 -7.41
C ILE A 39 -7.20 7.18 -8.11
N VAL A 40 -7.13 6.10 -7.34
CA VAL A 40 -7.42 4.74 -7.81
C VAL A 40 -8.33 3.99 -6.84
N GLU A 41 -9.40 3.41 -7.36
CA GLU A 41 -10.31 2.58 -6.56
C GLU A 41 -9.73 1.18 -6.36
N VAL A 42 -9.66 0.78 -5.09
CA VAL A 42 -9.27 -0.57 -4.67
C VAL A 42 -10.33 -1.10 -3.72
N PRO A 43 -11.39 -1.76 -4.25
CA PRO A 43 -12.36 -2.45 -3.42
C PRO A 43 -11.69 -3.43 -2.48
N GLN A 44 -12.03 -3.39 -1.18
CA GLN A 44 -11.51 -4.33 -0.18
C GLN A 44 -12.09 -5.74 -0.38
N THR A 45 -11.50 -6.47 -1.32
CA THR A 45 -11.87 -7.85 -1.66
C THR A 45 -10.66 -8.76 -1.52
N VAL A 46 -10.92 -10.06 -1.31
CA VAL A 46 -9.87 -11.09 -1.24
C VAL A 46 -8.95 -11.04 -2.46
N LYS A 47 -9.54 -10.85 -3.66
CA LYS A 47 -8.81 -10.74 -4.92
C LYS A 47 -7.79 -9.60 -4.93
N ASN A 48 -8.12 -8.46 -4.33
CA ASN A 48 -7.25 -7.28 -4.35
C ASN A 48 -6.22 -7.29 -3.21
N LEU A 49 -6.56 -7.85 -2.05
CA LEU A 49 -5.72 -7.74 -0.85
C LEU A 49 -4.88 -8.98 -0.53
N SER A 50 -5.27 -10.18 -0.99
CA SER A 50 -4.56 -11.41 -0.60
C SER A 50 -3.08 -11.40 -0.98
N GLU A 51 -2.76 -11.09 -2.23
CA GLU A 51 -1.36 -11.04 -2.70
C GLU A 51 -0.59 -9.89 -2.07
N ALA A 52 -1.25 -8.75 -1.83
CA ALA A 52 -0.64 -7.61 -1.16
C ALA A 52 -0.25 -7.95 0.30
N MET A 53 -1.09 -8.69 1.02
CA MET A 53 -0.77 -9.13 2.38
C MET A 53 0.39 -10.13 2.40
N LYS A 54 0.39 -11.10 1.47
CA LYS A 54 1.49 -12.09 1.35
C LYS A 54 2.81 -11.40 1.02
N GLU A 55 2.80 -10.39 0.16
CA GLU A 55 3.99 -9.61 -0.17
C GLU A 55 4.51 -8.82 1.05
N VAL A 56 3.63 -8.19 1.83
CA VAL A 56 4.03 -7.52 3.08
C VAL A 56 4.68 -8.53 4.04
N GLU A 57 4.04 -9.69 4.24
CA GLU A 57 4.57 -10.76 5.09
C GLU A 57 5.96 -11.22 4.61
N ALA A 58 6.12 -11.48 3.31
CA ALA A 58 7.40 -11.87 2.71
C ALA A 58 8.49 -10.82 2.92
N LYS A 59 8.17 -9.52 2.71
CA LYS A 59 9.10 -8.42 2.93
C LYS A 59 9.51 -8.30 4.40
N ILE A 60 8.59 -8.53 5.34
CA ILE A 60 8.89 -8.54 6.78
C ILE A 60 9.86 -9.67 7.11
N TYR A 61 9.57 -10.91 6.69
CA TYR A 61 10.46 -12.05 6.96
C TYR A 61 11.83 -11.90 6.30
N ALA A 62 11.90 -11.24 5.14
CA ALA A 62 13.16 -10.93 4.46
C ALA A 62 13.94 -9.76 5.10
N GLY A 63 13.38 -9.07 6.11
CA GLY A 63 13.99 -7.88 6.70
C GLY A 63 14.05 -6.68 5.75
N ARG A 64 13.18 -6.64 4.72
CA ARG A 64 13.14 -5.58 3.69
C ARG A 64 11.96 -4.63 3.87
N PHE A 65 11.16 -4.82 4.91
CA PHE A 65 10.04 -3.95 5.24
C PHE A 65 10.47 -2.90 6.26
N HIS A 66 10.46 -1.63 5.86
CA HIS A 66 10.86 -0.50 6.72
C HIS A 66 9.61 0.18 7.28
N HIS A 67 9.62 0.44 8.59
CA HIS A 67 8.57 1.18 9.29
C HIS A 67 9.21 2.11 10.34
N ASP A 68 8.50 3.17 10.71
CA ASP A 68 8.97 4.21 11.64
C ASP A 68 8.87 3.81 13.12
N GLY A 69 8.24 2.65 13.42
CA GLY A 69 8.03 2.19 14.79
C GLY A 69 6.88 2.90 15.50
N ASN A 70 5.94 3.48 14.75
CA ASN A 70 4.76 4.12 15.30
C ASN A 70 3.99 3.14 16.23
N PRO A 71 3.76 3.50 17.51
CA PRO A 71 3.13 2.60 18.47
C PRO A 71 1.65 2.32 18.13
N VAL A 72 0.96 3.25 17.46
CA VAL A 72 -0.42 3.07 17.00
C VAL A 72 -0.46 2.08 15.84
N MET A 73 0.45 2.19 14.87
CA MET A 73 0.57 1.21 13.78
C MET A 73 0.92 -0.18 14.33
N THR A 74 1.85 -0.25 15.29
CA THR A 74 2.21 -1.50 15.97
C THR A 74 1.01 -2.14 16.67
N TRP A 75 0.23 -1.35 17.41
CA TRP A 75 -0.99 -1.82 18.05
C TRP A 75 -2.04 -2.29 17.02
N MET A 76 -2.29 -1.52 15.96
CA MET A 76 -3.23 -1.93 14.91
C MET A 76 -2.78 -3.21 14.21
N MET A 77 -1.49 -3.36 13.93
CA MET A 77 -0.95 -4.58 13.33
C MET A 77 -1.16 -5.80 14.24
N SER A 78 -1.00 -5.64 15.56
CA SER A 78 -1.27 -6.70 16.54
C SER A 78 -2.74 -7.14 16.58
N ASN A 79 -3.66 -6.31 16.08
CA ASN A 79 -5.09 -6.62 16.00
C ASN A 79 -5.46 -7.37 14.71
N VAL A 80 -4.58 -7.42 13.71
CA VAL A 80 -4.85 -8.09 12.43
C VAL A 80 -4.89 -9.60 12.65
N THR A 81 -6.02 -10.20 12.30
CA THR A 81 -6.20 -11.65 12.28
C THR A 81 -6.45 -12.12 10.86
N VAL A 82 -6.07 -13.37 10.59
CA VAL A 82 -6.22 -13.98 9.27
C VAL A 82 -6.74 -15.41 9.44
N LYS A 83 -7.67 -15.79 8.59
CA LYS A 83 -8.07 -17.19 8.41
C LYS A 83 -7.97 -17.52 6.91
N PRO A 84 -6.97 -18.32 6.49
CA PRO A 84 -6.84 -18.71 5.11
C PRO A 84 -8.08 -19.44 4.61
N ASP A 85 -8.48 -19.17 3.35
CA ASP A 85 -9.53 -19.93 2.68
C ASP A 85 -8.98 -21.25 2.09
N LYS A 86 -9.83 -22.00 1.37
CA LYS A 86 -9.42 -23.28 0.74
C LYS A 86 -8.38 -23.14 -0.37
N ASN A 87 -8.24 -21.94 -0.93
CA ASN A 87 -7.31 -21.60 -2.00
C ASN A 87 -6.08 -20.84 -1.45
N GLU A 88 -5.87 -20.87 -0.13
CA GLU A 88 -4.76 -20.18 0.55
C GLU A 88 -4.78 -18.66 0.36
N ASN A 89 -5.94 -18.08 0.05
CA ASN A 89 -6.09 -16.64 0.08
C ASN A 89 -6.24 -16.16 1.52
N ILE A 90 -5.71 -14.97 1.77
CA ILE A 90 -5.79 -14.31 3.06
C ILE A 90 -6.50 -12.96 2.92
N PHE A 91 -7.14 -12.54 4.00
CA PHE A 91 -7.88 -11.28 4.06
C PHE A 91 -7.79 -10.71 5.47
N PRO A 92 -7.58 -9.39 5.64
CA PRO A 92 -7.37 -8.82 6.96
C PRO A 92 -8.69 -8.82 7.72
N ASN A 93 -8.67 -9.37 8.93
CA ASN A 93 -9.79 -9.38 9.86
C ASN A 93 -9.35 -8.83 11.21
N LYS A 94 -10.32 -8.67 12.11
CA LYS A 94 -10.11 -8.31 13.51
C LYS A 94 -10.95 -9.21 14.40
N ALA A 95 -10.44 -9.53 15.59
CA ALA A 95 -11.11 -10.44 16.52
C ALA A 95 -12.39 -9.85 17.11
N THR A 96 -12.41 -8.53 17.36
CA THR A 96 -13.58 -7.83 17.92
C THR A 96 -13.86 -6.54 17.14
N PRO A 97 -15.09 -5.99 17.20
CA PRO A 97 -15.43 -4.74 16.52
C PRO A 97 -14.64 -3.52 17.00
N GLU A 98 -14.23 -3.50 18.27
CA GLU A 98 -13.51 -2.39 18.90
C GLU A 98 -12.07 -2.28 18.39
N ASN A 99 -11.48 -3.41 17.98
CA ASN A 99 -10.15 -3.43 17.39
C ASN A 99 -10.10 -2.56 16.13
N LYS A 100 -8.96 -1.89 15.94
CA LYS A 100 -8.67 -1.06 14.77
C LYS A 100 -7.56 -1.69 13.96
N ILE A 101 -7.77 -1.69 12.64
CA ILE A 101 -6.85 -2.22 11.62
C ILE A 101 -6.75 -1.26 10.42
N ASP A 102 -7.20 -0.01 10.57
CA ASP A 102 -7.29 0.95 9.47
C ASP A 102 -5.92 1.23 8.83
N GLY A 103 -4.87 1.39 9.67
CA GLY A 103 -3.48 1.53 9.21
C GLY A 103 -2.97 0.32 8.40
N PRO A 104 -3.01 -0.90 8.95
CA PRO A 104 -2.68 -2.12 8.20
C PRO A 104 -3.46 -2.28 6.90
N VAL A 105 -4.78 -2.03 6.90
CA VAL A 105 -5.62 -2.14 5.69
C VAL A 105 -5.20 -1.11 4.64
N ALA A 106 -4.97 0.16 5.03
CA ALA A 106 -4.47 1.19 4.12
C ALA A 106 -3.10 0.82 3.54
N MET A 107 -2.21 0.24 4.34
CA MET A 107 -0.91 -0.27 3.89
C MET A 107 -1.06 -1.44 2.91
N PHE A 108 -2.00 -2.38 3.12
CA PHE A 108 -2.26 -3.46 2.16
C PHE A 108 -2.85 -2.94 0.85
N ILE A 109 -3.71 -1.92 0.90
CA ILE A 109 -4.22 -1.24 -0.30
C ILE A 109 -3.05 -0.59 -1.08
N ALA A 110 -2.17 0.12 -0.39
CA ALA A 110 -0.98 0.71 -1.01
C ALA A 110 -0.07 -0.37 -1.63
N MET A 111 0.18 -1.48 -0.92
CA MET A 111 0.96 -2.59 -1.46
C MET A 111 0.30 -3.22 -2.69
N SER A 112 -1.03 -3.34 -2.73
CA SER A 112 -1.72 -3.86 -3.92
C SER A 112 -1.49 -2.99 -5.16
N ARG A 113 -1.38 -1.67 -4.98
CA ARG A 113 -1.03 -0.75 -6.07
C ARG A 113 0.43 -0.82 -6.43
N LEU A 114 1.32 -0.98 -5.45
CA LEU A 114 2.74 -1.21 -5.71
C LEU A 114 2.96 -2.47 -6.55
N LEU A 115 2.22 -3.56 -6.28
CA LEU A 115 2.30 -4.79 -7.07
C LEU A 115 1.80 -4.63 -8.51
N VAL A 116 0.89 -3.68 -8.77
CA VAL A 116 0.32 -3.45 -10.11
C VAL A 116 1.11 -2.40 -10.91
N ASN A 117 1.46 -1.29 -10.26
CA ASN A 117 1.99 -0.07 -10.88
C ASN A 117 3.27 0.46 -10.20
N GLY A 118 3.93 -0.32 -9.36
CA GLY A 118 5.13 0.09 -8.59
C GLY A 118 6.42 0.32 -9.39
N GLY A 119 6.34 0.34 -10.72
CA GLY A 119 7.46 0.67 -11.60
C GLY A 119 8.23 -0.55 -12.14
N GLU A 120 8.86 -0.36 -13.28
CA GLU A 120 9.90 -1.27 -13.77
C GLU A 120 11.02 -1.40 -12.73
N PRO A 121 11.71 -2.55 -12.66
CA PRO A 121 12.80 -2.74 -11.70
C PRO A 121 13.75 -1.55 -11.73
N GLU A 122 14.11 -1.02 -10.55
CA GLU A 122 15.17 -0.01 -10.45
C GLU A 122 16.36 -0.52 -11.26
N THR A 123 16.75 0.23 -12.29
CA THR A 123 17.91 -0.09 -13.10
C THR A 123 19.09 -0.04 -12.15
N THR A 124 19.59 -1.21 -11.77
CA THR A 124 20.71 -1.28 -10.84
C THR A 124 21.93 -0.69 -11.53
N LEU A 125 22.92 -0.26 -10.74
CA LEU A 125 24.19 0.19 -11.32
C LEU A 125 24.79 -0.91 -12.21
N SER A 126 24.55 -2.19 -11.87
CA SER A 126 24.92 -3.34 -12.69
C SER A 126 24.20 -3.34 -14.03
N ASP A 127 22.88 -3.14 -14.07
CA ASP A 127 22.10 -3.08 -15.31
C ASP A 127 22.53 -1.91 -16.21
N HIS A 128 22.91 -0.77 -15.61
CA HIS A 128 23.46 0.37 -16.34
C HIS A 128 24.85 0.09 -16.92
N LEU A 129 25.73 -0.57 -16.17
CA LEU A 129 27.08 -0.94 -16.61
C LEU A 129 27.06 -2.03 -17.69
N GLU A 130 26.13 -2.97 -17.62
CA GLU A 130 25.92 -3.98 -18.66
C GLU A 130 25.44 -3.36 -19.98
N SER A 131 24.59 -2.33 -19.90
CA SER A 131 24.03 -1.67 -21.09
C SER A 131 24.97 -0.62 -21.72
N HIS A 132 25.75 0.11 -20.93
CA HIS A 132 26.57 1.25 -21.42
C HIS A 132 28.08 1.01 -21.35
N GLY A 133 28.53 -0.01 -20.61
CA GLY A 133 29.93 -0.34 -20.40
C GLY A 133 30.66 0.65 -19.48
N VAL A 134 31.76 0.19 -18.87
CA VAL A 134 32.56 0.97 -17.88
C VAL A 134 33.21 2.23 -18.48
N ARG A 135 33.17 2.41 -19.80
CA ARG A 135 33.85 3.51 -20.52
C ARG A 135 33.01 4.78 -20.69
N SER A 136 31.73 4.77 -20.31
CA SER A 136 30.85 5.94 -20.46
C SER A 136 30.66 6.76 -19.18
N LEU A 137 31.45 6.48 -18.13
CA LEU A 137 31.49 7.27 -16.88
C LEU A 137 32.53 8.39 -16.96
#